data_AF-A0AAV2TW21-F1
#
_entry.id   AF-A0AAV2TW21-F1
#
_cell.length_a   1.000
_cell.length_b   1.000
_cell.length_c   1.000
_cell.angle_alpha   90.00
_cell.angle_beta   90.00
_cell.angle_gamma   90.00
#
_symmetry.space_group_name_H-M   'P 1'
#
loop_
_entity.id
_entity.type
_entity.pdbx_description
1 polymer ?
#
loop_
_entity_poly.entity_id
_entity_poly.type
_entity_poly.pdbx_seq_one_letter_code
_entity_poly.pdbx_strand_id
1 'polypeptide(L)'
;MGLPFSKPDKGLEFTILPSAEVSGPLGLGDPDSEELTSIEQQVIIPALMVDRIRTKQCVALWDEWALCTENYRWSAVIFCRRLFQRSINCNKR
;
A
#
# COMPACT_ATOMS: atom_id res chain seq x y z
N MET A 1 -8.02 -18.15 -19.63
CA MET A 1 -7.30 -18.39 -18.36
C MET A 1 -6.87 -17.03 -17.85
N GLY A 2 -7.63 -16.46 -16.90
CA GLY A 2 -7.44 -15.10 -16.41
C GLY A 2 -6.40 -15.03 -15.29
N LEU A 3 -5.64 -13.93 -15.25
CA LEU A 3 -4.75 -13.59 -14.16
C LEU A 3 -5.58 -13.34 -12.89
N PRO A 4 -5.30 -14.01 -11.75
CA PRO A 4 -6.16 -13.90 -10.57
C PRO A 4 -5.91 -12.66 -9.69
N PHE A 5 -5.05 -11.70 -10.07
CA PHE A 5 -4.77 -10.53 -9.24
C PHE A 5 -4.39 -9.29 -10.08
N SER A 6 -5.39 -8.50 -10.44
CA SER A 6 -5.22 -7.06 -10.61
C SER A 6 -6.49 -6.39 -10.15
N LYS A 7 -6.55 -6.08 -8.85
CA LYS A 7 -7.42 -5.03 -8.37
C LYS A 7 -6.71 -3.70 -8.68
N PRO A 8 -7.42 -2.70 -9.22
CA PRO A 8 -6.87 -1.36 -9.40
C PRO A 8 -6.47 -0.80 -8.03
N ASP A 9 -5.42 0.03 -8.01
CA ASP A 9 -4.80 0.66 -6.85
C ASP A 9 -5.79 1.41 -5.96
N LYS A 10 -6.52 0.68 -5.13
CA LYS A 10 -7.11 1.22 -3.92
C LYS A 10 -5.99 1.21 -2.88
N GLY A 11 -5.43 2.38 -2.58
CA GLY A 11 -4.55 2.55 -1.42
C GLY A 11 -5.15 1.88 -0.19
N LEU A 12 -4.30 1.42 0.74
CA LEU A 12 -4.66 0.56 1.88
C LEU A 12 -6.04 0.89 2.49
N GLU A 13 -7.10 0.25 1.99
CA GLU A 13 -8.47 0.38 2.49
C GLU A 13 -8.60 -0.65 3.61
N PHE A 14 -8.19 -0.27 4.82
CA PHE A 14 -8.28 -1.15 5.99
C PHE A 14 -9.77 -1.45 6.26
N THR A 15 -10.25 -2.60 5.80
CA THR A 15 -11.60 -3.10 6.10
C THR A 15 -11.54 -3.82 7.45
N ILE A 16 -11.88 -3.11 8.53
CA ILE A 16 -11.94 -3.67 9.87
C ILE A 16 -13.41 -3.96 10.19
N LEU A 17 -13.83 -5.22 9.96
CA LEU A 17 -15.03 -5.93 10.48
C LEU A 17 -16.44 -5.27 10.33
N PRO A 18 -17.52 -6.06 10.19
CA PRO A 18 -18.88 -5.51 10.13
C PRO A 18 -19.28 -4.83 11.46
N SER A 19 -19.43 -3.51 11.37
CA SER A 19 -19.58 -2.46 12.39
C SER A 19 -20.74 -2.57 13.41
N ALA A 20 -21.53 -3.64 13.44
CA ALA A 20 -22.75 -3.66 14.26
C ALA A 20 -22.48 -3.86 15.78
N GLU A 21 -21.31 -4.40 16.16
CA GLU A 21 -21.01 -4.78 17.55
C GLU A 21 -19.64 -4.30 18.04
N VAL A 22 -18.90 -3.52 17.23
CA VAL A 22 -17.53 -3.11 17.56
C VAL A 22 -17.43 -1.60 17.55
N SER A 23 -17.53 -1.04 18.75
CA SER A 23 -17.40 0.39 19.02
C SER A 23 -15.97 0.87 18.69
N GLY A 24 -15.85 2.10 18.17
CA GLY A 24 -14.59 2.72 17.73
C GLY A 24 -14.57 3.04 16.22
N PRO A 25 -14.08 4.22 15.79
CA PRO A 25 -14.13 4.64 14.37
C PRO A 25 -13.33 3.74 13.40
N LEU A 26 -12.54 2.80 13.95
CA LEU A 26 -11.81 1.74 13.22
C LEU A 26 -12.09 0.34 13.79
N GLY A 27 -13.12 0.14 14.62
CA GLY A 27 -13.55 -1.16 15.13
C GLY A 27 -12.55 -1.86 16.07
N LEU A 28 -11.77 -1.10 16.86
CA LEU A 28 -10.73 -1.64 17.75
C LEU A 28 -10.57 -0.85 19.08
N GLY A 29 -11.48 0.06 19.45
CA GLY A 29 -11.26 0.96 20.60
C GLY A 29 -12.49 1.75 21.06
N ASP A 30 -12.33 2.53 22.13
CA ASP A 30 -13.42 3.35 22.68
C ASP A 30 -13.84 4.43 21.65
N PRO A 31 -15.11 4.48 21.19
CA PRO A 31 -15.58 5.43 20.18
C PRO A 31 -15.42 6.89 20.58
N ASP A 32 -15.34 7.17 21.88
CA ASP A 32 -15.23 8.51 22.41
C ASP A 32 -13.76 8.92 22.68
N SER A 33 -12.80 8.01 22.43
CA SER A 33 -11.38 8.30 22.63
C SER A 33 -10.76 9.00 21.41
N GLU A 34 -10.18 10.19 21.64
CA GLU A 34 -9.44 10.97 20.63
C GLU A 34 -7.91 10.71 20.69
N GLU A 35 -7.47 9.76 21.52
CA GLU A 35 -6.06 9.45 21.73
C GLU A 35 -5.51 8.53 20.63
N LEU A 36 -4.29 8.80 20.16
CA LEU A 36 -3.60 7.89 19.23
C LEU A 36 -3.10 6.65 19.97
N THR A 37 -3.56 5.48 19.54
CA THR A 37 -3.08 4.20 20.07
C THR A 37 -1.64 3.91 19.65
N SER A 38 -0.95 3.05 20.41
CA SER A 38 0.40 2.61 20.07
C SER A 38 0.49 1.91 18.71
N ILE A 39 -0.57 1.20 18.32
CA ILE A 39 -0.67 0.49 17.03
C ILE A 39 -0.80 1.51 15.88
N GLU A 40 -1.63 2.55 16.05
CA GLU A 40 -1.78 3.59 15.04
C GLU A 40 -0.48 4.34 14.81
N GLN A 41 0.22 4.70 15.89
CA GLN A 41 1.50 5.40 15.83
C GLN A 41 2.61 4.57 15.17
N GLN A 42 2.71 3.28 15.51
CA GLN A 42 3.85 2.46 15.10
C GLN A 42 3.63 1.71 13.80
N VAL A 43 2.39 1.44 13.41
CA VAL A 43 2.08 0.57 12.26
C VAL A 43 1.27 1.31 11.21
N ILE A 44 0.14 1.90 11.59
CA ILE A 44 -0.81 2.46 10.62
C ILE A 44 -0.27 3.74 10.01
N ILE A 45 0.19 4.70 10.83
CA ILE A 45 0.74 5.97 10.34
C ILE A 45 1.93 5.74 9.40
N PRO A 46 2.95 4.92 9.76
CA PRO A 46 4.04 4.62 8.84
C PRO A 46 3.58 3.97 7.54
N ALA A 47 2.62 3.04 7.59
CA ALA A 47 2.07 2.43 6.38
C ALA A 47 1.39 3.46 5.46
N LEU A 48 0.60 4.37 6.02
CA LEU A 48 -0.04 5.46 5.28
C LEU A 48 0.97 6.45 4.70
N MET A 49 2.04 6.76 5.44
CA MET A 49 3.13 7.62 4.94
C MET A 49 3.83 6.98 3.74
N VAL A 50 4.13 5.68 3.81
CA VAL A 50 4.75 4.94 2.70
C VAL A 50 3.82 4.89 1.49
N ASP A 51 2.52 4.66 1.68
CA ASP A 51 1.56 4.66 0.57
C ASP A 51 1.46 6.03 -0.10
N ARG A 52 1.53 7.11 0.69
CA ARG A 52 1.60 8.48 0.18
C ARG A 52 2.88 8.74 -0.62
N ILE A 53 4.03 8.26 -0.18
CA ILE A 53 5.30 8.39 -0.91
C ILE A 53 5.20 7.64 -2.25
N ARG A 54 4.69 6.41 -2.23
CA ARG A 54 4.48 5.60 -3.43
C ARG A 54 3.55 6.26 -4.45
N THR A 55 2.41 6.78 -4.01
CA THR A 55 1.35 7.33 -4.88
C THR A 55 1.59 8.77 -5.35
N LYS A 56 2.34 9.58 -4.58
CA LYS A 56 2.55 11.00 -4.90
C LYS A 56 3.97 11.32 -5.35
N GLN A 57 4.99 10.80 -4.67
CA GLN A 57 6.38 11.18 -4.92
C GLN A 57 7.07 10.25 -5.91
N CYS A 58 6.94 8.94 -5.68
CA CYS A 58 7.62 7.92 -6.48
C CYS A 58 6.74 7.36 -7.61
N VAL A 59 5.61 8.01 -7.93
CA VAL A 59 4.58 7.50 -8.86
C VAL A 59 5.17 7.12 -10.21
N ALA A 60 6.00 7.98 -10.81
CA ALA A 60 6.62 7.72 -12.11
C ALA A 60 7.47 6.43 -12.15
N LEU A 61 8.24 6.17 -11.09
CA LEU A 61 9.06 4.95 -11.00
C LEU A 61 8.21 3.69 -10.80
N TRP A 62 7.07 3.82 -10.12
CA TRP A 62 6.13 2.72 -9.94
C TRP A 62 5.32 2.45 -11.21
N ASP A 63 4.95 3.48 -11.96
CA ASP A 63 4.27 3.36 -13.26
C ASP A 63 5.20 2.70 -14.30
N GLU A 64 6.45 3.15 -14.41
CA GLU A 64 7.44 2.51 -15.29
C GLU A 64 7.68 1.03 -14.94
N TRP A 65 7.69 0.71 -13.64
CA TRP A 65 7.80 -0.67 -13.18
C TRP A 65 6.54 -1.48 -13.50
N ALA A 66 5.34 -0.90 -13.34
CA ALA A 66 4.08 -1.54 -13.69
C ALA A 66 4.02 -1.86 -15.20
N LEU A 67 4.39 -0.91 -16.06
CA LEU A 67 4.49 -1.13 -17.50
C LEU A 67 5.53 -2.22 -17.84
N CYS A 68 6.69 -2.23 -17.17
CA CYS A 68 7.70 -3.25 -17.39
C CYS A 68 7.19 -4.65 -17.00
N THR A 69 6.52 -4.77 -15.85
CA THR A 69 5.99 -6.05 -15.39
C THR A 69 4.86 -6.57 -16.27
N GLU A 70 4.03 -5.69 -16.80
CA GLU A 70 2.98 -6.05 -17.77
C GLU A 70 3.57 -6.61 -19.07
N ASN A 71 4.63 -5.98 -19.59
CA ASN A 71 5.29 -6.39 -20.84
C ASN A 71 6.01 -7.74 -20.71
N TYR A 72 6.78 -7.94 -19.64
CA TYR A 72 7.65 -9.10 -19.49
C TYR A 72 6.99 -10.26 -18.71
N ARG A 73 5.85 -10.01 -18.05
CA ARG A 73 5.08 -10.98 -17.25
C ARG A 73 5.97 -11.84 -16.36
N TRP A 74 6.09 -13.13 -16.67
CA TRP A 74 6.87 -14.11 -15.90
C TRP A 74 8.38 -13.83 -15.91
N SER A 75 8.88 -13.14 -16.94
CA SER A 75 10.30 -12.78 -17.06
C SER A 75 10.65 -11.41 -16.44
N ALA A 76 9.65 -10.69 -15.88
CA ALA A 76 9.83 -9.36 -15.32
C ALA A 76 10.83 -9.31 -14.15
N VAL A 77 10.97 -10.40 -13.38
CA VAL A 77 11.93 -10.48 -12.27
C VAL A 77 13.38 -10.27 -12.75
N ILE A 78 13.69 -10.71 -13.96
CA ILE A 78 15.02 -10.58 -14.55
C ILE A 78 15.17 -9.20 -15.20
N PHE A 79 14.23 -8.85 -16.09
CA PHE A 79 14.34 -7.65 -16.93
C PHE A 79 14.00 -6.35 -16.20
N CYS A 80 13.04 -6.37 -15.29
CA CYS A 80 12.58 -5.18 -14.55
C CYS A 80 13.30 -4.98 -13.20
N ARG A 81 14.29 -5.83 -12.86
CA ARG A 81 15.01 -5.79 -11.58
C ARG A 81 15.58 -4.41 -11.26
N ARG A 82 16.19 -3.75 -12.25
CA ARG A 82 16.83 -2.43 -12.05
C ARG A 82 15.79 -1.34 -11.75
N LEU A 83 14.66 -1.36 -12.44
CA LEU A 83 13.55 -0.43 -12.19
C LEU A 83 12.97 -0.65 -10.79
N PHE A 84 12.72 -1.91 -10.41
CA PHE A 84 12.24 -2.25 -9.07
C PHE A 84 13.17 -1.71 -7.97
N GLN A 85 14.48 -1.88 -8.11
CA GLN A 85 15.44 -1.35 -7.13
C GLN A 85 15.41 0.18 -7.05
N ARG A 86 15.22 0.87 -8.17
CA ARG A 86 15.06 2.35 -8.18
C ARG A 86 13.78 2.77 -7.47
N SER A 87 12.65 2.12 -7.74
CA SER A 87 11.36 2.41 -7.10
C SER A 87 11.42 2.18 -5.59
N ILE A 88 12.06 1.10 -5.13
CA ILE A 88 12.27 0.81 -3.70
C ILE A 88 13.21 1.83 -3.06
N ASN A 89 14.28 2.23 -3.73
CA ASN A 89 15.20 3.23 -3.19
C ASN A 89 14.55 4.62 -3.08
N CYS A 90 13.64 4.96 -4.00
CA CYS A 90 12.82 6.16 -3.88
C CYS A 90 11.91 6.08 -2.65
N ASN A 91 11.28 4.93 -2.42
CA ASN A 91 10.34 4.73 -1.31
C ASN A 91 11.01 4.69 0.09
N LYS A 92 12.34 4.65 0.14
CA LYS A 92 13.14 4.68 1.37
C LYS A 92 13.66 6.07 1.74
N ARG A 93 13.55 7.04 0.82
CA ARG A 93 13.90 8.44 1.09
C ARG A 93 12.74 9.17 1.73
#